data_AF-A0A423WDC5-F1
#
_entry.id   AF-A0A423WDC5-F1
#
_cell.length_a   1.000
_cell.length_b   1.000
_cell.length_c   1.000
_cell.angle_alpha   90.00
_cell.angle_beta   90.00
_cell.angle_gamma   90.00
#
_symmetry.space_group_name_H-M   'P 1'
#
loop_
_entity.id
_entity.type
_entity.pdbx_description
1 polymer ?
#
loop_
_entity_poly.entity_id
_entity_poly.type
_entity_poly.pdbx_seq_one_letter_code
_entity_poly.pdbx_strand_id
1 'polypeptide(L)'
;MATNAIEHTLRYHLGPDAKLDTNDKTLVIDSIQETFPLRERARDIHVAHLEIACDAAVTLAETLNKTNPESKQINLRWFYSCVQSLLSIELKPELLQDGQVDRLFSRVQLLDNTSDPRPEAGSSSLGSSSEWEDYSSEDTSLDRSTTVDHEAPVPMKDPKRKWDDDELQQMIELKQSGLTHKAIAKRLGRTQSAVENKYGRLMSQRAAVSPSLKRRHGQEEEQADDTDVDDDDDKDNDNDDDKDDDEDERLGTSNKRVRRKV
;
A
#
# COMPACT_ATOMS: atom_id res chain seq x y z
N MET A 1 -10.04 5.89 21.19
CA MET A 1 -9.23 6.46 20.09
C MET A 1 -8.90 5.38 19.07
N ALA A 2 -8.07 4.38 19.42
CA ALA A 2 -7.71 3.27 18.52
C ALA A 2 -8.90 2.63 17.78
N THR A 3 -9.92 2.18 18.52
CA THR A 3 -11.14 1.57 17.94
C THR A 3 -11.85 2.47 16.93
N ASN A 4 -11.96 3.78 17.21
CA ASN A 4 -12.60 4.73 16.30
C ASN A 4 -11.78 4.94 15.02
N ALA A 5 -10.46 5.06 15.13
CA ALA A 5 -9.57 5.22 13.98
C ALA A 5 -9.57 3.96 13.07
N ILE A 6 -9.57 2.78 13.69
CA ILE A 6 -9.70 1.49 13.01
C ILE A 6 -11.05 1.39 12.29
N GLU A 7 -12.16 1.65 12.99
CA GLU A 7 -13.50 1.59 12.41
C GLU A 7 -13.67 2.59 11.26
N HIS A 8 -13.13 3.80 11.39
CA HIS A 8 -13.13 4.79 10.31
C HIS A 8 -12.35 4.29 9.09
N THR A 9 -11.18 3.70 9.30
CA THR A 9 -10.36 3.15 8.21
C THR A 9 -11.05 1.97 7.52
N LEU A 10 -11.74 1.11 8.29
CA LEU A 10 -12.53 0.00 7.74
C LEU A 10 -13.71 0.50 6.92
N ARG A 11 -14.42 1.55 7.36
CA ARG A 11 -15.51 2.16 6.58
C ARG A 11 -15.05 2.66 5.23
N TYR A 12 -13.84 3.23 5.18
CA TYR A 12 -13.25 3.64 3.91
C TYR A 12 -12.92 2.45 2.99
N HIS A 13 -12.51 1.31 3.55
CA HIS A 13 -12.10 0.14 2.78
C HIS A 13 -13.27 -0.74 2.30
N LEU A 14 -14.19 -1.03 3.22
CA LEU A 14 -15.27 -2.03 3.10
C LEU A 14 -16.63 -1.39 2.82
N GLY A 15 -16.80 -0.09 3.08
CA GLY A 15 -18.05 0.64 2.86
C GLY A 15 -18.59 1.29 4.15
N PRO A 16 -19.54 2.23 4.02
CA PRO A 16 -20.01 3.07 5.13
C PRO A 16 -20.64 2.28 6.29
N ASP A 17 -21.17 1.10 6.00
CA ASP A 17 -21.84 0.24 6.98
C ASP A 17 -20.88 -0.67 7.75
N ALA A 18 -19.58 -0.66 7.41
CA ALA A 18 -18.59 -1.43 8.14
C ALA A 18 -18.49 -0.91 9.59
N LYS A 19 -18.70 -1.80 10.54
CA LYS A 19 -18.61 -1.53 11.98
C LYS A 19 -17.89 -2.69 12.65
N LEU A 20 -17.08 -2.35 13.65
CA LEU A 20 -16.48 -3.35 14.52
C LEU A 20 -17.58 -3.93 15.40
N ASP A 21 -17.70 -5.25 15.39
CA ASP A 21 -18.57 -5.93 16.34
C ASP A 21 -17.95 -5.91 17.76
N THR A 22 -18.62 -6.53 18.72
CA THR A 22 -18.13 -6.59 20.11
C THR A 22 -16.87 -7.43 20.24
N ASN A 23 -16.73 -8.50 19.44
CA ASN A 23 -15.57 -9.38 19.47
C ASN A 23 -14.35 -8.68 18.90
N ASP A 24 -14.50 -7.98 17.77
CA ASP A 24 -13.45 -7.18 17.14
C ASP A 24 -12.92 -6.09 18.09
N LYS A 25 -13.83 -5.40 18.79
CA LYS A 25 -13.45 -4.38 19.79
C LYS A 25 -12.68 -4.99 20.95
N THR A 26 -13.11 -6.16 21.42
CA THR A 26 -12.44 -6.89 22.50
C THR A 26 -11.04 -7.32 22.06
N LEU A 27 -10.91 -7.86 20.86
CA LEU A 27 -9.62 -8.23 20.26
C LEU A 27 -8.64 -7.05 20.20
N VAL A 28 -9.12 -5.87 19.79
CA VAL A 28 -8.29 -4.64 19.76
C VAL A 28 -7.86 -4.25 21.18
N ILE A 29 -8.77 -4.28 22.15
CA ILE A 29 -8.47 -3.94 23.56
C ILE A 29 -7.44 -4.91 24.13
N ASP A 30 -7.63 -6.21 23.94
CA ASP A 30 -6.75 -7.26 24.45
C ASP A 30 -5.34 -7.13 23.83
N SER A 31 -5.26 -6.90 22.52
CA SER A 31 -3.98 -6.69 21.82
C SER A 31 -3.25 -5.43 22.30
N ILE A 32 -3.98 -4.36 22.60
CA ILE A 32 -3.39 -3.16 23.23
C ILE A 32 -2.87 -3.50 24.63
N GLN A 33 -3.65 -4.19 25.46
CA GLN A 33 -3.25 -4.53 26.83
C GLN A 33 -2.01 -5.42 26.87
N GLU A 34 -1.91 -6.38 25.95
CA GLU A 34 -0.76 -7.28 25.81
C GLU A 34 0.53 -6.50 25.52
N THR A 35 0.47 -5.51 24.61
CA THR A 35 1.64 -4.73 24.18
C THR A 35 1.89 -3.50 25.05
N PHE A 36 0.93 -3.09 25.87
CA PHE A 36 1.01 -1.87 26.68
C PHE A 36 2.25 -1.76 27.58
N PRO A 37 2.76 -2.83 28.23
CA PRO A 37 3.97 -2.75 29.04
C PRO A 37 5.21 -2.28 28.28
N LEU A 38 5.27 -2.45 26.95
CA LEU A 38 6.39 -1.98 26.12
C LEU A 38 6.51 -0.45 26.08
N ARG A 39 5.43 0.26 26.41
CA ARG A 39 5.39 1.73 26.52
C ARG A 39 6.48 2.26 27.44
N GLU A 40 6.78 1.58 28.53
CA GLU A 40 7.77 2.03 29.53
C GLU A 40 9.20 2.10 28.97
N ARG A 41 9.47 1.41 27.86
CA ARG A 41 10.78 1.39 27.20
C ARG A 41 10.97 2.52 26.18
N ALA A 42 9.90 3.21 25.81
CA ALA A 42 9.95 4.22 24.76
C ALA A 42 10.40 5.59 25.30
N ARG A 43 11.23 6.27 24.51
CA ARG A 43 11.68 7.64 24.82
C ARG A 43 10.55 8.67 24.70
N ASP A 44 9.64 8.48 23.74
CA ASP A 44 8.45 9.32 23.54
C ASP A 44 7.19 8.47 23.79
N ILE A 45 6.43 8.83 24.82
CA ILE A 45 5.22 8.10 25.25
C ILE A 45 4.11 8.17 24.18
N HIS A 46 3.98 9.30 23.47
CA HIS A 46 2.95 9.45 22.44
C HIS A 46 3.25 8.59 21.23
N VAL A 47 4.53 8.48 20.86
CA VAL A 47 4.96 7.56 19.80
C VAL A 47 4.69 6.12 20.21
N ALA A 48 4.95 5.74 21.47
CA ALA A 48 4.61 4.41 21.96
C ALA A 48 3.10 4.12 21.88
N HIS A 49 2.24 5.05 22.32
CA HIS A 49 0.79 4.88 22.21
C HIS A 49 0.32 4.73 20.77
N LEU A 50 0.92 5.50 19.84
CA LEU A 50 0.64 5.41 18.41
C LEU A 50 1.00 4.02 17.87
N GLU A 51 2.21 3.54 18.13
CA GLU A 51 2.68 2.24 17.63
C GLU A 51 1.87 1.08 18.23
N ILE A 52 1.61 1.07 19.54
CA ILE A 52 0.78 0.06 20.21
C ILE A 52 -0.61 -0.03 19.57
N ALA A 53 -1.23 1.12 19.28
CA ALA A 53 -2.54 1.14 18.64
C ALA A 53 -2.50 0.68 17.18
N CYS A 54 -1.42 0.97 16.45
CA CYS A 54 -1.25 0.50 15.08
C CYS A 54 -0.98 -1.01 15.01
N ASP A 55 -0.20 -1.57 15.94
CA ASP A 55 0.02 -3.01 16.05
C ASP A 55 -1.30 -3.74 16.32
N ALA A 56 -2.12 -3.24 17.25
CA ALA A 56 -3.45 -3.79 17.51
C ALA A 56 -4.37 -3.72 16.27
N ALA A 57 -4.26 -2.66 15.47
CA ALA A 57 -4.99 -2.53 14.22
C ALA A 57 -4.55 -3.56 13.18
N VAL A 58 -3.25 -3.84 13.05
CA VAL A 58 -2.72 -4.87 12.15
C VAL A 58 -3.19 -6.25 12.57
N THR A 59 -3.13 -6.58 13.88
CA THR A 59 -3.63 -7.86 14.43
C THR A 59 -5.10 -8.08 14.09
N LEU A 60 -5.95 -7.06 14.23
CA LEU A 60 -7.35 -7.12 13.82
C LEU A 60 -7.49 -7.34 12.30
N ALA A 61 -6.77 -6.57 11.47
CA ALA A 61 -6.86 -6.69 10.02
C ALA A 61 -6.42 -8.09 9.51
N GLU A 62 -5.39 -8.66 10.12
CA GLU A 62 -4.98 -10.05 9.85
C GLU A 62 -6.07 -11.05 10.24
N THR A 63 -6.73 -10.84 11.38
CA THR A 63 -7.82 -11.70 11.84
C THR A 63 -9.00 -11.63 10.89
N LEU A 64 -9.43 -10.44 10.48
CA LEU A 64 -10.49 -10.24 9.48
C LEU A 64 -10.16 -10.88 8.13
N ASN A 65 -8.91 -10.76 7.67
CA ASN A 65 -8.45 -11.40 6.44
C ASN A 65 -8.48 -12.94 6.53
N LYS A 66 -8.25 -13.51 7.71
CA LYS A 66 -8.31 -14.96 7.94
C LYS A 66 -9.74 -15.46 8.05
N THR A 67 -10.63 -14.73 8.72
CA THR A 67 -12.02 -15.16 8.96
C THR A 67 -12.91 -14.98 7.74
N ASN A 68 -12.63 -13.99 6.89
CA ASN A 68 -13.46 -13.67 5.71
C ASN A 68 -12.65 -13.71 4.41
N PRO A 69 -12.22 -14.90 3.94
CA PRO A 69 -11.39 -15.02 2.73
C PRO A 69 -12.11 -14.61 1.44
N GLU A 70 -13.45 -14.61 1.44
CA GLU A 70 -14.27 -14.16 0.31
C GLU A 70 -14.42 -12.63 0.25
N SER A 71 -14.13 -11.94 1.36
CA SER A 71 -14.19 -10.49 1.43
C SER A 71 -12.96 -9.85 0.78
N LYS A 72 -13.05 -8.55 0.50
CA LYS A 72 -11.93 -7.78 -0.03
C LYS A 72 -10.79 -7.76 0.99
N GLN A 73 -9.69 -8.46 0.67
CA GLN A 73 -8.53 -8.55 1.55
C GLN A 73 -7.95 -7.17 1.87
N ILE A 74 -7.78 -6.89 3.15
CA ILE A 74 -7.21 -5.66 3.67
C ILE A 74 -5.70 -5.68 3.44
N ASN A 75 -5.17 -4.69 2.72
CA ASN A 75 -3.74 -4.49 2.59
C ASN A 75 -3.17 -3.92 3.92
N LEU A 76 -2.39 -4.73 4.64
CA LEU A 76 -1.91 -4.39 5.99
C LEU A 76 -1.08 -3.10 6.03
N ARG A 77 -0.22 -2.88 5.03
CA ARG A 77 0.63 -1.67 4.97
C ARG A 77 -0.22 -0.41 4.79
N TRP A 78 -1.18 -0.45 3.87
CA TRP A 78 -2.12 0.65 3.65
C TRP A 78 -2.93 0.92 4.92
N PHE A 79 -3.44 -0.15 5.55
CA PHE A 79 -4.26 -0.05 6.75
C PHE A 79 -3.50 0.59 7.92
N TYR A 80 -2.28 0.13 8.18
CA TYR A 80 -1.38 0.70 9.17
C TYR A 80 -1.14 2.20 8.91
N SER A 81 -0.78 2.59 7.67
CA SER A 81 -0.53 4.00 7.34
C SER A 81 -1.77 4.89 7.55
N CYS A 82 -2.97 4.40 7.25
CA CYS A 82 -4.21 5.14 7.46
C CYS A 82 -4.53 5.31 8.95
N VAL A 83 -4.46 4.22 9.73
CA VAL A 83 -4.70 4.27 11.18
C VAL A 83 -3.69 5.18 11.87
N GLN A 84 -2.40 5.06 11.51
CA GLN A 84 -1.34 5.91 12.04
C GLN A 84 -1.60 7.39 11.74
N SER A 85 -2.04 7.72 10.52
CA SER A 85 -2.36 9.10 10.13
C SER A 85 -3.50 9.68 10.96
N LEU A 86 -4.58 8.91 11.16
CA LEU A 86 -5.73 9.34 11.97
C LEU A 86 -5.36 9.51 13.45
N LEU A 87 -4.62 8.57 14.01
CA LEU A 87 -4.18 8.64 15.40
C LEU A 87 -3.17 9.76 15.63
N SER A 88 -2.32 10.08 14.66
CA SER A 88 -1.38 11.20 14.77
C SER A 88 -2.10 12.54 14.90
N ILE A 89 -3.25 12.70 14.23
CA ILE A 89 -4.11 13.89 14.33
C ILE A 89 -4.71 14.01 15.74
N GLU A 90 -5.13 12.89 16.34
CA GLU A 90 -5.74 12.88 17.68
C GLU A 90 -4.71 12.99 18.82
N LEU A 91 -3.56 12.32 18.69
CA LEU A 91 -2.56 12.20 19.75
C LEU A 91 -1.58 13.36 19.81
N LYS A 92 -1.37 14.06 18.70
CA LYS A 92 -0.48 15.24 18.61
C LYS A 92 -1.18 16.37 17.84
N PRO A 93 -2.27 16.94 18.38
CA PRO A 93 -2.99 18.03 17.73
C PRO A 93 -2.10 19.28 17.56
N GLU A 94 -1.03 19.42 18.34
CA GLU A 94 -0.04 20.50 18.23
C GLU A 94 0.65 20.51 16.86
N LEU A 95 0.78 19.35 16.20
CA LEU A 95 1.26 19.28 14.81
C LEU A 95 0.33 19.97 13.81
N LEU A 96 -0.91 20.25 14.20
CA LEU A 96 -1.93 20.87 13.35
C LEU A 96 -2.23 22.32 13.75
N GLN A 97 -2.07 22.68 15.03
CA GLN A 97 -2.52 23.96 15.56
C GLN A 97 -1.63 25.15 15.16
N ASP A 98 -0.31 24.97 15.05
CA ASP A 98 0.58 26.11 14.81
C ASP A 98 0.92 26.34 13.34
N GLY A 99 0.60 25.41 12.43
CA GLY A 99 0.93 25.50 11.00
C GLY A 99 2.44 25.54 10.68
N GLN A 100 3.28 25.84 11.66
CA GLN A 100 4.72 25.68 11.68
C GLN A 100 5.07 24.26 12.12
N VAL A 101 4.73 23.29 11.28
CA VAL A 101 5.57 22.09 11.25
C VAL A 101 6.84 22.55 10.59
N ASP A 102 7.97 22.55 11.32
CA ASP A 102 9.30 22.67 10.73
C ASP A 102 9.43 21.56 9.68
N ARG A 103 9.05 21.91 8.44
CA ARG A 103 9.13 20.97 7.34
C ARG A 103 10.61 20.69 7.20
N LEU A 104 11.00 19.44 7.42
CA LEU A 104 12.35 18.98 7.11
C LEU A 104 12.66 19.48 5.70
N PHE A 105 13.58 20.44 5.60
CA PHE A 105 13.96 21.03 4.34
C PHE A 105 14.39 19.88 3.45
N SER A 106 13.60 19.62 2.39
CA SER A 106 13.97 18.60 1.42
C SER A 106 15.32 18.99 0.84
N ARG A 107 16.34 18.18 1.15
CA ARG A 107 17.74 18.35 0.77
C ARG A 107 17.93 18.65 -0.74
N VAL A 108 16.93 18.34 -1.55
CA VAL A 108 16.85 18.64 -2.98
C VAL A 108 16.96 20.15 -3.29
N GLN A 109 16.47 21.05 -2.43
CA GLN A 109 16.59 22.49 -2.71
C GLN A 109 17.97 23.08 -2.40
N LEU A 110 18.85 22.35 -1.72
CA LEU A 110 20.19 22.86 -1.39
C LEU A 110 21.16 22.78 -2.57
N LEU A 111 20.82 22.04 -3.64
CA LEU A 111 21.71 21.83 -4.78
C LEU A 111 21.48 22.81 -5.95
N ASP A 112 20.36 23.54 -5.99
CA ASP A 112 20.08 24.48 -7.10
C ASP A 112 20.53 25.93 -6.82
N ASN A 113 20.97 26.24 -5.60
CA ASN A 113 21.48 27.57 -5.26
C ASN A 113 23.02 27.67 -5.28
N THR A 114 23.73 26.67 -5.77
CA THR A 114 25.18 26.77 -6.07
C THR A 114 25.40 27.39 -7.46
N SER A 115 24.68 28.47 -7.77
CA SER A 115 25.03 29.38 -8.88
C SER A 115 25.99 30.43 -8.34
N ASP A 116 27.26 30.03 -8.28
CA ASP A 116 28.49 30.83 -8.36
C ASP A 116 28.35 32.38 -8.21
N PRO A 117 28.39 32.92 -6.98
CA PRO A 117 28.67 34.34 -6.78
C PRO A 117 30.18 34.58 -6.92
N ARG A 118 30.54 35.14 -8.07
CA ARG A 118 31.80 35.81 -8.38
C ARG A 118 32.43 36.48 -7.13
N PRO A 119 33.70 36.18 -6.77
CA PRO A 119 34.31 36.69 -5.56
C PRO A 119 34.73 38.15 -5.74
N GLU A 120 34.07 39.06 -5.02
CA GLU A 120 34.62 40.39 -4.74
C GLU A 120 35.36 40.33 -3.40
N ALA A 121 36.65 40.62 -3.46
CA ALA A 121 37.55 40.67 -2.32
C ALA A 121 37.09 41.73 -1.32
N GLY A 122 36.71 41.30 -0.13
CA GLY A 122 36.23 42.17 0.94
C GLY A 122 36.54 41.59 2.31
N SER A 123 37.81 41.74 2.70
CA SER A 123 38.32 41.59 4.06
C SER A 123 37.37 42.14 5.14
N SER A 124 37.02 41.33 6.15
CA SER A 124 37.42 41.59 7.55
C SER A 124 36.92 40.50 8.51
N SER A 125 37.84 40.16 9.41
CA SER A 125 37.78 39.24 10.54
C SER A 125 36.80 39.67 11.63
N LEU A 126 36.27 38.68 12.37
CA LEU A 126 36.15 38.53 13.84
C LEU A 126 35.14 37.38 14.05
N GLY A 127 35.52 36.18 14.49
CA GLY A 127 36.04 35.92 15.82
C GLY A 127 34.89 35.40 16.70
N SER A 128 34.54 34.12 16.59
CA SER A 128 33.69 33.46 17.59
C SER A 128 34.19 32.04 17.83
N SER A 129 34.94 31.92 18.93
CA SER A 129 35.36 30.67 19.54
C SER A 129 34.12 29.88 19.95
N SER A 130 34.05 28.65 19.49
CA SER A 130 32.97 27.72 19.78
C SER A 130 33.64 26.37 19.96
N GLU A 131 34.19 26.21 21.16
CA GLU A 131 34.73 25.00 21.77
C GLU A 131 33.60 23.98 21.88
N TRP A 132 33.59 22.98 20.99
CA TRP A 132 32.81 21.76 21.19
C TRP A 132 33.77 20.61 21.10
N GLU A 133 33.74 19.85 22.18
CA GLU A 133 34.62 18.77 22.51
C GLU A 133 34.59 17.67 21.44
N ASP A 134 35.79 17.37 20.96
CA ASP A 134 36.37 16.04 20.74
C ASP A 134 35.40 14.86 20.91
N TYR A 135 34.58 14.61 19.87
CA TYR A 135 33.90 13.33 19.69
C TYR A 135 34.77 12.48 18.77
N SER A 136 35.68 11.74 19.38
CA SER A 136 36.49 10.69 18.77
C SER A 136 35.58 9.68 18.07
N SER A 137 35.45 9.83 16.75
CA SER A 137 34.80 8.87 15.87
C SER A 137 35.81 7.77 15.57
N GLU A 138 35.74 6.69 16.34
CA GLU A 138 36.44 5.45 16.03
C GLU A 138 35.91 4.88 14.70
N ASP A 139 36.66 5.21 13.66
CA ASP A 139 37.15 4.30 12.62
C ASP A 139 36.28 3.06 12.34
N THR A 140 35.16 3.28 11.66
CA THR A 140 34.47 2.20 10.94
C THR A 140 35.14 2.02 9.59
N SER A 141 36.14 1.14 9.60
CA SER A 141 36.81 0.50 8.48
C SER A 141 36.01 0.53 7.18
N LEU A 142 36.42 1.44 6.30
CA LEU A 142 36.06 1.49 4.89
C LEU A 142 36.83 0.41 4.14
N ASP A 143 36.43 -0.86 4.26
CA ASP A 143 36.72 -1.87 3.24
C ASP A 143 35.80 -1.65 2.03
N ARG A 144 35.90 -0.45 1.44
CA ARG A 144 35.27 -0.11 0.16
C ARG A 144 36.16 -0.64 -0.95
N SER A 145 36.04 -1.95 -1.18
CA SER A 145 36.57 -2.64 -2.35
C SER A 145 36.21 -1.86 -3.62
N THR A 146 37.21 -1.16 -4.16
CA THR A 146 37.14 -0.34 -5.37
C THR A 146 38.21 -0.81 -6.34
N THR A 147 38.12 -2.07 -6.74
CA THR A 147 38.53 -2.44 -8.10
C THR A 147 37.36 -2.06 -9.02
N VAL A 148 37.26 -0.77 -9.32
CA VAL A 148 36.44 -0.31 -10.44
C VAL A 148 37.17 -0.79 -11.69
N ASP A 149 36.90 -2.03 -12.06
CA ASP A 149 37.28 -2.55 -13.36
C ASP A 149 36.76 -1.54 -14.40
N HIS A 150 37.68 -1.03 -15.21
CA HIS A 150 37.42 -0.16 -16.35
C HIS A 150 36.63 -0.95 -17.41
N GLU A 151 35.40 -1.34 -17.08
CA GLU A 151 34.48 -1.96 -17.98
C GLU A 151 34.08 -0.88 -19.00
N ALA A 152 34.46 -1.12 -20.26
CA ALA A 152 34.16 -0.22 -21.35
C ALA A 152 32.66 0.14 -21.34
N PRO A 153 32.30 1.42 -21.52
CA PRO A 153 30.92 1.85 -21.49
C PRO A 153 30.12 1.04 -22.52
N VAL A 154 29.13 0.29 -22.03
CA VAL A 154 28.26 -0.53 -22.88
C VAL A 154 27.53 0.43 -23.84
N PRO A 155 27.62 0.21 -25.16
CA PRO A 155 26.94 1.08 -26.12
C PRO A 155 25.43 1.07 -25.86
N MET A 156 24.88 2.23 -25.55
CA MET A 156 23.44 2.36 -25.27
C MET A 156 22.65 2.22 -26.56
N LYS A 157 21.61 1.38 -26.54
CA LYS A 157 20.67 1.23 -27.65
C LYS A 157 19.79 2.46 -27.78
N ASP A 158 19.34 2.74 -29.01
CA ASP A 158 18.45 3.86 -29.29
C ASP A 158 17.17 3.80 -28.45
N PRO A 159 16.73 4.94 -27.88
CA PRO A 159 15.52 5.00 -27.05
C PRO A 159 14.24 4.69 -27.85
N LYS A 160 14.28 4.82 -29.18
CA LYS A 160 13.16 4.53 -30.08
C LYS A 160 13.08 3.05 -30.49
N ARG A 161 14.10 2.25 -30.21
CA ARG A 161 14.10 0.82 -30.55
C ARG A 161 13.02 0.11 -29.74
N LYS A 162 12.16 -0.66 -30.42
CA LYS A 162 11.14 -1.51 -29.78
C LYS A 162 11.80 -2.53 -28.85
N TRP A 163 11.05 -3.03 -27.87
CA TRP A 163 11.53 -4.10 -26.99
C TRP A 163 11.32 -5.44 -27.69
N ASP A 164 12.40 -6.21 -27.80
CA ASP A 164 12.34 -7.57 -28.34
C ASP A 164 11.82 -8.52 -27.23
N ASP A 165 11.11 -9.59 -27.58
CA ASP A 165 10.51 -10.49 -26.58
C ASP A 165 11.57 -11.17 -25.70
N ASP A 166 12.74 -11.49 -26.27
CA ASP A 166 13.90 -12.00 -25.54
C ASP A 166 14.45 -10.98 -24.51
N GLU A 167 14.45 -9.68 -24.85
CA GLU A 167 14.85 -8.61 -23.92
C GLU A 167 13.87 -8.52 -22.74
N LEU A 168 12.57 -8.73 -23.00
CA LEU A 168 11.54 -8.72 -21.95
C LEU A 168 11.66 -9.92 -21.03
N GLN A 169 11.92 -11.10 -21.58
CA GLN A 169 12.14 -12.32 -20.80
C GLN A 169 13.38 -12.17 -19.91
N GLN A 170 14.51 -11.70 -20.46
CA GLN A 170 15.73 -11.42 -19.68
C GLN A 170 15.47 -10.38 -18.58
N MET A 171 14.72 -9.31 -18.87
CA MET A 171 14.38 -8.31 -17.86
C MET A 171 13.61 -8.90 -16.67
N ILE A 172 12.68 -9.84 -16.93
CA ILE A 172 11.90 -10.51 -15.88
C ILE A 172 12.81 -11.44 -15.05
N GLU A 173 13.65 -12.25 -15.69
CA GLU A 173 14.57 -13.18 -15.02
C GLU A 173 15.60 -12.43 -14.14
N LEU A 174 16.16 -11.34 -14.65
CA LEU A 174 17.08 -10.50 -13.88
C LEU A 174 16.38 -9.85 -12.68
N LYS A 175 15.09 -9.50 -12.81
CA LYS A 175 14.34 -8.95 -11.70
C LYS A 175 13.97 -10.00 -10.66
N GLN A 176 13.65 -11.22 -11.08
CA GLN A 176 13.39 -12.37 -10.19
C GLN A 176 14.64 -12.79 -9.41
N SER A 177 15.83 -12.63 -10.00
CA SER A 177 17.11 -12.82 -9.31
C SER A 177 17.51 -11.65 -8.40
N GLY A 178 16.64 -10.65 -8.22
CA GLY A 178 16.83 -9.56 -7.25
C GLY A 178 17.67 -8.38 -7.75
N LEU A 179 18.00 -8.30 -9.04
CA LEU A 179 18.77 -7.16 -9.55
C LEU A 179 17.96 -5.87 -9.53
N THR A 180 18.65 -4.76 -9.29
CA THR A 180 18.09 -3.41 -9.38
C THR A 180 17.88 -2.99 -10.84
N HIS A 181 16.93 -2.08 -11.11
CA HIS A 181 16.67 -1.61 -12.48
C HIS A 181 17.91 -0.98 -13.14
N LYS A 182 18.81 -0.38 -12.34
CA LYS A 182 20.08 0.19 -12.83
C LYS A 182 21.02 -0.90 -13.36
N ALA A 183 21.17 -2.01 -12.63
CA ALA A 183 21.99 -3.14 -13.07
C ALA A 183 21.42 -3.81 -14.32
N ILE A 184 20.09 -3.97 -14.36
CA ILE A 184 19.36 -4.51 -15.52
C ILE A 184 19.57 -3.61 -16.74
N ALA A 185 19.46 -2.30 -16.58
CA ALA A 185 19.67 -1.31 -17.64
C ALA A 185 21.08 -1.39 -18.24
N LYS A 186 22.12 -1.52 -17.40
CA LYS A 186 23.50 -1.72 -17.84
C LYS A 186 23.64 -3.01 -18.66
N ARG A 187 23.03 -4.10 -18.20
CA ARG A 187 23.11 -5.42 -18.85
C ARG A 187 22.36 -5.48 -20.19
N LEU A 188 21.22 -4.80 -20.32
CA LEU A 188 20.41 -4.79 -21.54
C LEU A 188 20.81 -3.68 -22.54
N GLY A 189 21.68 -2.76 -22.12
CA GLY A 189 22.07 -1.59 -22.92
C GLY A 189 20.93 -0.58 -23.10
N ARG A 190 20.10 -0.38 -22.08
CA ARG A 190 18.94 0.54 -22.07
C ARG A 190 19.08 1.57 -20.93
N THR A 191 18.23 2.59 -20.91
CA THR A 191 18.18 3.54 -19.78
C THR A 191 17.41 2.92 -18.60
N GLN A 192 17.78 3.29 -17.36
CA GLN A 192 17.08 2.82 -16.15
C GLN A 192 15.58 3.14 -16.19
N SER A 193 15.22 4.35 -16.61
CA SER A 193 13.82 4.78 -16.71
C SER A 193 13.02 3.94 -17.72
N ALA A 194 13.65 3.52 -18.84
CA ALA A 194 12.99 2.66 -19.82
C ALA A 194 12.68 1.27 -19.24
N VAL A 195 13.62 0.69 -18.48
CA VAL A 195 13.44 -0.60 -17.79
C VAL A 195 12.31 -0.49 -16.75
N GLU A 196 12.34 0.53 -15.91
CA GLU A 196 11.33 0.74 -14.86
C GLU A 196 9.91 0.90 -15.44
N ASN A 197 9.77 1.77 -16.44
CA ASN A 197 8.50 1.99 -17.13
C ASN A 197 7.98 0.71 -17.83
N LYS A 198 8.87 -0.04 -18.49
CA LYS A 198 8.47 -1.26 -19.20
C LYS A 198 8.08 -2.38 -18.23
N TYR A 199 8.86 -2.58 -17.16
CA TYR A 199 8.59 -3.58 -16.14
C TYR A 199 7.27 -3.29 -15.40
N GLY A 200 7.03 -2.03 -15.01
CA GLY A 200 5.78 -1.62 -14.38
C GLY A 200 4.55 -1.95 -15.25
N ARG A 201 4.60 -1.62 -16.55
CA ARG A 201 3.53 -1.95 -17.49
C ARG A 201 3.28 -3.45 -17.63
N LEU A 202 4.33 -4.26 -17.69
CA LEU A 202 4.19 -5.73 -17.78
C LEU A 202 3.50 -6.32 -16.54
N MET A 203 3.86 -5.84 -15.35
CA MET A 203 3.26 -6.32 -14.11
C MET A 203 1.78 -5.90 -13.99
N SER A 204 1.44 -4.66 -14.40
CA SER A 204 0.04 -4.22 -14.46
C SER A 204 -0.79 -5.01 -15.48
N GLN A 205 -0.21 -5.34 -16.65
CA GLN A 205 -0.91 -6.12 -17.67
C GLN A 205 -1.18 -7.56 -17.24
N ARG A 206 -0.23 -8.23 -16.56
CA ARG A 206 -0.45 -9.58 -16.01
C ARG A 206 -1.58 -9.59 -14.99
N ALA A 207 -1.65 -8.58 -14.12
CA ALA A 207 -2.75 -8.48 -13.16
C ALA A 207 -4.12 -8.32 -13.84
N ALA A 208 -4.18 -7.61 -14.97
CA ALA A 208 -5.43 -7.38 -15.70
C ALA A 208 -5.94 -8.60 -16.49
N VAL A 209 -5.05 -9.48 -16.94
CA VAL A 209 -5.42 -10.67 -17.74
C VAL A 209 -5.90 -11.84 -16.87
N SER A 210 -5.58 -11.85 -15.58
CA SER A 210 -5.89 -12.97 -14.67
C SER A 210 -7.30 -13.10 -14.03
N PRO A 211 -8.35 -12.27 -14.22
CA PRO A 211 -9.58 -12.48 -13.43
C PRO A 211 -10.77 -13.23 -14.07
N SER A 212 -10.80 -13.57 -15.37
CA SER A 212 -12.09 -13.95 -16.00
C SER A 212 -12.30 -15.42 -16.35
N LEU A 213 -11.32 -16.32 -16.22
CA LEU A 213 -11.49 -17.72 -16.65
C LEU A 213 -12.08 -18.69 -15.62
N LYS A 214 -12.47 -18.23 -14.42
CA LYS A 214 -12.93 -19.14 -13.35
C LYS A 214 -14.43 -19.12 -13.02
N ARG A 215 -15.28 -18.57 -13.90
CA ARG A 215 -16.73 -18.44 -13.59
C ARG A 215 -17.68 -19.13 -14.58
N ARG A 216 -17.28 -20.25 -15.19
CA ARG A 216 -18.16 -20.96 -16.13
C ARG A 216 -18.10 -22.50 -16.11
N HIS A 217 -17.70 -23.12 -15.00
CA HIS A 217 -17.65 -24.58 -14.89
C HIS A 217 -18.21 -25.10 -13.55
N GLY A 218 -19.44 -24.69 -13.22
CA GLY A 218 -20.10 -25.08 -11.98
C GLY A 218 -21.63 -25.20 -12.08
N GLN A 219 -22.15 -25.54 -13.26
CA GLN A 219 -23.54 -25.97 -13.46
C GLN A 219 -23.52 -26.96 -14.62
N GLU A 220 -23.26 -28.24 -14.31
CA GLU A 220 -23.58 -29.44 -15.12
C GLU A 220 -22.73 -30.59 -14.54
N GLU A 221 -23.10 -31.12 -13.38
CA GLU A 221 -22.83 -32.51 -12.93
C GLU A 221 -23.40 -32.72 -11.53
N GLU A 222 -24.72 -32.83 -11.44
CA GLU A 222 -25.38 -33.60 -10.37
C GLU A 222 -26.72 -34.08 -10.93
N GLN A 223 -26.64 -35.01 -11.88
CA GLN A 223 -27.77 -35.78 -12.39
C GLN A 223 -27.28 -37.18 -12.76
N ALA A 224 -27.26 -38.09 -11.79
CA ALA A 224 -27.54 -39.54 -11.92
C ALA A 224 -27.05 -40.30 -10.68
N ASP A 225 -27.98 -40.67 -9.79
CA ASP A 225 -28.00 -41.93 -9.02
C ASP A 225 -29.40 -41.96 -8.36
N ASP A 226 -30.45 -42.42 -9.04
CA ASP A 226 -30.85 -43.82 -9.25
C ASP A 226 -30.92 -44.65 -7.95
N THR A 227 -31.92 -44.34 -7.12
CA THR A 227 -32.50 -45.33 -6.22
C THR A 227 -34.03 -45.29 -6.33
N ASP A 228 -34.56 -46.24 -7.10
CA ASP A 228 -35.92 -46.75 -7.00
C ASP A 228 -36.26 -47.07 -5.53
N VAL A 229 -37.16 -46.30 -4.94
CA VAL A 229 -37.95 -46.73 -3.79
C VAL A 229 -39.39 -46.38 -4.12
N ASP A 230 -40.12 -47.40 -4.55
CA ASP A 230 -41.56 -47.49 -4.47
C ASP A 230 -41.98 -47.22 -3.02
N ASP A 231 -42.67 -46.12 -2.75
CA ASP A 231 -43.68 -46.12 -1.70
C ASP A 231 -44.77 -45.12 -2.05
N ASP A 232 -45.91 -45.70 -2.41
CA ASP A 232 -47.22 -45.10 -2.42
C ASP A 232 -47.46 -44.34 -1.11
N ASP A 233 -47.74 -43.04 -1.17
CA ASP A 233 -48.75 -42.49 -0.27
C ASP A 233 -49.29 -41.16 -0.80
N ASP A 234 -50.51 -41.27 -1.33
CA ASP A 234 -51.52 -40.24 -1.48
C ASP A 234 -51.42 -39.17 -0.39
N LYS A 235 -51.13 -37.92 -0.77
CA LYS A 235 -51.83 -36.74 -0.22
C LYS A 235 -52.04 -35.69 -1.28
N ASP A 236 -53.26 -35.71 -1.81
CA ASP A 236 -53.99 -34.54 -2.26
C ASP A 236 -53.73 -33.37 -1.32
N ASN A 237 -53.11 -32.31 -1.84
CA ASN A 237 -53.29 -30.99 -1.26
C ASN A 237 -53.55 -30.04 -2.42
N ASP A 238 -54.80 -30.08 -2.85
CA ASP A 238 -55.49 -28.96 -3.48
C ASP A 238 -55.20 -27.70 -2.66
N ASN A 239 -54.46 -26.78 -3.26
CA ASN A 239 -54.65 -25.37 -2.95
C ASN A 239 -54.55 -24.60 -4.26
N ASP A 240 -55.74 -24.47 -4.85
CA ASP A 240 -56.16 -23.35 -5.68
C ASP A 240 -55.78 -21.99 -5.06
N ASP A 241 -55.95 -20.96 -5.88
CA ASP A 241 -55.88 -19.53 -5.59
C ASP A 241 -54.44 -18.96 -5.54
N ASP A 242 -54.09 -17.92 -6.27
CA ASP A 242 -54.90 -16.98 -7.03
C ASP A 242 -53.92 -16.13 -7.87
N LYS A 243 -54.37 -15.73 -9.06
CA LYS A 243 -54.34 -14.35 -9.61
C LYS A 243 -53.07 -13.52 -9.39
N ASP A 244 -52.36 -13.08 -10.41
CA ASP A 244 -52.73 -12.15 -11.49
C ASP A 244 -51.78 -10.97 -11.35
N ASP A 245 -51.39 -10.45 -12.51
CA ASP A 245 -51.22 -9.02 -12.75
C ASP A 245 -49.98 -8.26 -12.22
N ASP A 246 -49.46 -7.51 -13.20
CA ASP A 246 -48.96 -6.15 -13.11
C ASP A 246 -47.45 -5.87 -13.17
N GLU A 247 -47.08 -5.51 -14.40
CA GLU A 247 -46.51 -4.20 -14.77
C GLU A 247 -45.05 -3.88 -14.41
N ASP A 248 -44.23 -3.93 -15.47
CA ASP A 248 -43.64 -2.74 -16.09
C ASP A 248 -43.25 -1.57 -15.14
N GLU A 249 -41.98 -1.47 -14.76
CA GLU A 249 -41.37 -0.14 -14.57
C GLU A 249 -39.91 -0.10 -15.04
N ARG A 250 -39.76 0.41 -16.26
CA ARG A 250 -38.56 1.10 -16.73
C ARG A 250 -38.36 2.39 -15.93
N LEU A 251 -37.36 2.45 -15.06
CA LEU A 251 -36.84 3.73 -14.56
C LEU A 251 -35.39 3.94 -14.98
N GLY A 252 -35.24 4.70 -16.06
CA GLY A 252 -33.97 5.28 -16.49
C GLY A 252 -33.51 6.36 -15.51
N THR A 253 -32.32 6.17 -14.94
CA THR A 253 -31.69 7.19 -14.11
C THR A 253 -30.85 8.15 -14.97
N SER A 254 -31.41 9.34 -15.19
CA SER A 254 -30.74 10.48 -15.83
C SER A 254 -29.66 11.07 -14.92
N ASN A 255 -28.39 10.91 -15.29
CA ASN A 255 -27.27 11.58 -14.62
C ASN A 255 -27.12 13.04 -15.11
N LYS A 256 -27.69 13.99 -14.36
CA LYS A 256 -27.54 15.44 -14.59
C LYS A 256 -26.31 15.97 -13.83
N ARG A 257 -25.16 15.99 -14.51
CA ARG A 257 -23.90 16.54 -13.98
C ARG A 257 -23.91 18.08 -14.08
N VAL A 258 -24.22 18.76 -12.97
CA VAL A 258 -24.10 20.22 -12.84
C VAL A 258 -22.63 20.58 -12.60
N ARG A 259 -22.00 21.23 -13.58
CA ARG A 259 -20.72 21.93 -13.41
C ARG A 259 -20.98 23.28 -12.75
N ARG A 260 -20.54 23.46 -11.49
CA ARG A 260 -20.31 24.81 -10.93
C ARG A 260 -18.87 25.22 -11.24
N LYS A 261 -18.73 26.34 -11.95
CA LYS A 261 -17.51 27.15 -11.98
C LYS A 261 -17.54 28.06 -10.76
N VAL A 262 -16.48 28.04 -9.97
CA VAL A 262 -15.98 29.19 -9.20
C VAL A 262 -14.46 29.15 -9.32
#